data_AF-A0A951E0J6-F1
#
_entry.id   AF-A0A951E0J6-F1
#
_cell.length_a   1.000
_cell.length_b   1.000
_cell.length_c   1.000
_cell.angle_alpha   90.00
_cell.angle_beta   90.00
_cell.angle_gamma   90.00
#
_symmetry.space_group_name_H-M   'P 1'
#
loop_
_entity.id
_entity.type
_entity.pdbx_description
1 polymer ?
#
loop_
_entity_poly.entity_id
_entity_poly.type
_entity_poly.pdbx_seq_one_letter_code
_entity_poly.pdbx_strand_id
1 'polypeptide(L)'
;MMSCHHFKSGDFFEVERYPEALFVTTSARRIDGASLGEPNLEVTGDLTLKSISAPLTFRAAAGVTLDGKAAAQAVLSFDRTRWNVLYGLGRFFQRVGMHLVNDLVDLEITIVISARWDT
;
A
#
# COMPACT_ATOMS: atom_id res chain seq x y z
N MET A 1 13.67 14.85 13.20
CA MET A 1 12.97 13.64 13.67
C MET A 1 11.49 13.84 13.37
N MET A 2 10.92 13.12 12.39
CA MET A 2 9.50 13.25 12.04
C MET A 2 8.66 12.44 13.03
N SER A 3 7.90 13.11 13.88
CA SER A 3 7.00 12.49 14.86
C SER A 3 5.71 12.05 14.18
N CYS A 4 5.12 10.93 14.62
CA CYS A 4 3.85 10.35 14.11
C CYS A 4 2.67 11.35 14.05
N HIS A 5 2.76 12.47 14.78
CA HIS A 5 1.80 13.57 14.74
C HIS A 5 1.78 14.32 13.39
N HIS A 6 2.90 14.43 12.67
CA HIS A 6 2.96 15.13 11.38
C HIS A 6 2.31 14.34 10.23
N PHE A 7 2.37 13.00 10.26
CA PHE A 7 1.68 12.17 9.25
C PHE A 7 0.16 12.24 9.36
N LYS A 8 -0.34 12.58 10.55
CA LYS A 8 -1.78 12.68 10.84
C LYS A 8 -2.37 14.04 10.51
N SER A 9 -1.55 15.09 10.46
CA SER A 9 -2.03 16.45 10.18
C SER A 9 -2.58 16.59 8.76
N GLY A 10 -3.27 17.70 8.50
CA GLY A 10 -3.86 17.99 7.19
C GLY A 10 -2.86 18.06 6.03
N ASP A 11 -1.56 18.08 6.33
CA ASP A 11 -0.49 18.12 5.35
C ASP A 11 -0.26 16.76 4.64
N PHE A 12 -0.69 15.64 5.24
CA PHE A 12 -0.48 14.30 4.68
C PHE A 12 -1.79 13.57 4.38
N PHE A 13 -2.32 12.83 5.37
CA PHE A 13 -3.44 11.92 5.16
C PHE A 13 -4.78 12.46 5.66
N GLU A 14 -4.81 13.57 6.40
CA GLU A 14 -6.04 14.12 6.99
C GLU A 14 -6.82 13.04 7.78
N VAL A 15 -6.14 12.27 8.62
CA VAL A 15 -6.70 11.03 9.21
C VAL A 15 -7.94 11.26 10.08
N GLU A 16 -8.15 12.47 10.59
CA GLU A 16 -9.39 12.83 11.30
C GLU A 16 -10.61 12.81 10.37
N ARG A 17 -10.42 13.16 9.09
CA ARG A 17 -11.47 13.18 8.06
C ARG A 17 -11.51 11.90 7.24
N TYR A 18 -10.36 11.28 7.03
CA TYR A 18 -10.18 10.05 6.25
C TYR A 18 -9.43 9.01 7.11
N PRO A 19 -10.12 8.39 8.08
CA PRO A 19 -9.49 7.49 9.04
C PRO A 19 -9.02 6.17 8.41
N GLU A 20 -9.54 5.84 7.23
CA GLU A 20 -9.32 4.55 6.57
C GLU A 20 -8.76 4.74 5.16
N ALA A 21 -7.82 3.86 4.82
CA ALA A 21 -7.41 3.58 3.45
C ALA A 21 -8.05 2.27 3.03
N LEU A 22 -8.61 2.23 1.83
CA LEU A 22 -9.33 1.05 1.33
C LEU A 22 -8.70 0.57 0.03
N PHE A 23 -8.37 -0.72 -0.05
CA PHE A 23 -8.00 -1.37 -1.30
C PHE A 23 -9.05 -2.42 -1.64
N VAL A 24 -9.73 -2.26 -2.78
CA VAL A 24 -10.73 -3.21 -3.27
C VAL A 24 -10.17 -3.97 -4.45
N THR A 25 -9.89 -5.25 -4.25
CA THR A 25 -9.44 -6.14 -5.33
C THR A 25 -10.52 -6.30 -6.39
N THR A 26 -10.18 -6.05 -7.65
CA THR A 26 -11.06 -6.26 -8.82
C THR A 26 -10.65 -7.49 -9.63
N SER A 27 -9.38 -7.89 -9.57
CA SER A 27 -8.84 -9.09 -10.22
C SER A 27 -7.65 -9.66 -9.45
N ALA A 28 -7.55 -10.98 -9.44
CA ALA A 28 -6.37 -11.70 -8.98
C ALA A 28 -6.07 -12.85 -9.96
N ARG A 29 -4.91 -12.79 -10.61
CA ARG A 29 -4.50 -13.75 -11.64
C ARG A 29 -3.21 -14.44 -11.23
N ARG A 30 -3.15 -15.77 -11.35
CA ARG A 30 -1.90 -16.51 -11.16
C ARG A 30 -0.89 -16.15 -12.25
N ILE A 31 0.36 -16.06 -11.85
CA ILE A 31 1.49 -15.89 -12.76
C ILE A 31 2.03 -17.29 -13.05
N ASP A 32 1.91 -17.73 -14.30
CA ASP A 32 2.37 -19.05 -14.73
C ASP A 32 3.90 -19.13 -14.69
N GLY A 33 4.43 -20.28 -14.27
CA GLY A 33 5.87 -20.54 -14.23
C GLY A 33 6.63 -19.89 -13.06
N ALA A 34 5.95 -19.28 -12.10
CA ALA A 34 6.60 -18.74 -10.89
C ALA A 34 7.18 -19.85 -10.00
N SER A 35 8.41 -19.66 -9.54
CA SER A 35 9.06 -20.57 -8.59
C SER A 35 8.55 -20.35 -7.16
N LEU A 36 8.80 -21.31 -6.26
CA LEU A 36 8.46 -21.16 -4.85
C LEU A 36 9.20 -19.96 -4.24
N GLY A 37 8.46 -19.04 -3.61
CA GLY A 37 9.01 -17.82 -3.01
C GLY A 37 9.09 -16.62 -3.97
N GLU A 38 8.80 -16.81 -5.26
CA GLU A 38 8.64 -15.71 -6.21
C GLU A 38 7.20 -15.20 -6.24
N PRO A 39 6.97 -13.95 -6.69
CA PRO A 39 5.61 -13.46 -6.90
C PRO A 39 4.86 -14.35 -7.91
N ASN A 40 3.79 -14.98 -7.45
CA ASN A 40 3.00 -15.95 -8.19
C ASN A 40 1.55 -15.50 -8.40
N LEU A 41 1.21 -14.30 -7.95
CA LEU A 41 -0.09 -13.67 -8.10
C LEU A 41 0.08 -12.23 -8.58
N GLU A 42 -0.68 -11.84 -9.59
CA GLU A 42 -0.86 -10.45 -10.01
C GLU A 42 -2.24 -10.00 -9.52
N VAL A 43 -2.26 -8.95 -8.69
CA VAL A 43 -3.45 -8.43 -8.04
C VAL A 43 -3.70 -7.03 -8.57
N THR A 44 -4.91 -6.79 -9.05
CA THR A 44 -5.39 -5.47 -9.48
C THR A 44 -6.58 -5.08 -8.63
N GLY A 45 -6.63 -3.81 -8.25
CA GLY A 45 -7.73 -3.24 -7.50
C GLY A 45 -7.64 -1.74 -7.44
N ASP A 46 -8.62 -1.15 -6.78
CA ASP A 46 -8.69 0.28 -6.59
C ASP A 46 -8.21 0.64 -5.19
N LEU A 47 -7.15 1.45 -5.12
CA LEU A 47 -6.67 2.03 -3.88
C LEU A 47 -7.36 3.38 -3.67
N THR A 48 -8.10 3.49 -2.57
CA THR A 48 -8.69 4.72 -2.08
C THR A 48 -7.85 5.26 -0.93
N LEU A 49 -7.28 6.44 -1.15
CA LEU A 49 -6.66 7.26 -0.10
C LEU A 49 -7.39 8.61 -0.09
N LYS A 50 -7.76 9.07 1.11
CA LYS A 50 -8.63 10.23 1.28
C LYS A 50 -9.95 10.04 0.51
N SER A 51 -10.29 10.94 -0.41
CA SER A 51 -11.48 10.83 -1.28
C SER A 51 -11.15 10.46 -2.73
N ILE A 52 -9.91 10.06 -3.01
CA ILE A 52 -9.45 9.74 -4.37
C ILE A 52 -9.30 8.22 -4.46
N SER A 53 -9.91 7.62 -5.48
CA SER A 53 -9.75 6.22 -5.82
C SER A 53 -9.05 6.10 -7.16
N ALA A 54 -8.03 5.26 -7.25
CA ALA A 54 -7.34 4.99 -8.51
C ALA A 54 -6.82 3.55 -8.57
N PRO A 55 -6.69 2.98 -9.79
CA PRO A 55 -6.23 1.62 -9.94
C PRO A 55 -4.77 1.49 -9.54
N LEU A 56 -4.48 0.37 -8.86
CA LEU A 56 -3.16 -0.09 -8.49
C LEU A 56 -3.07 -1.58 -8.79
N THR A 57 -1.98 -1.97 -9.46
CA THR A 57 -1.65 -3.38 -9.72
C THR A 57 -0.31 -3.68 -9.10
N PHE A 58 -0.22 -4.79 -8.39
CA PHE A 58 1.00 -5.25 -7.75
C PHE A 58 1.11 -6.78 -7.85
N ARG A 59 2.32 -7.29 -7.62
CA ARG A 59 2.56 -8.72 -7.57
C ARG A 59 2.73 -9.16 -6.12
N ALA A 60 2.19 -10.32 -5.80
CA ALA A 60 2.27 -10.94 -4.49
C ALA A 60 2.85 -12.36 -4.61
N ALA A 61 3.64 -12.74 -3.60
CA ALA A 61 4.01 -14.13 -3.36
C ALA A 61 2.99 -14.71 -2.39
N ALA A 62 2.12 -15.59 -2.88
CA ALA A 62 1.14 -16.31 -2.07
C ALA A 62 1.57 -17.76 -1.83
N GLY A 63 1.30 -18.30 -0.66
CA GLY A 63 1.70 -19.64 -0.31
C GLY A 63 1.03 -20.14 0.96
N VAL A 64 1.61 -21.20 1.52
CA VAL A 64 1.18 -21.80 2.78
C VAL A 64 2.35 -21.77 3.75
N THR A 65 2.11 -21.31 4.97
CA THR A 65 3.10 -21.29 6.05
C THR A 65 3.43 -22.72 6.50
N LEU A 66 4.50 -22.87 7.30
CA LEU A 66 4.89 -24.17 7.85
C LEU A 66 3.79 -24.81 8.72
N ASP A 67 2.96 -24.00 9.38
CA ASP A 67 1.79 -24.43 10.17
C ASP A 67 0.51 -24.59 9.34
N GLY A 68 0.60 -24.61 8.01
CA GLY A 68 -0.51 -24.93 7.12
C GLY A 68 -1.49 -23.79 6.85
N LYS A 69 -1.16 -22.54 7.21
CA LYS A 69 -2.04 -21.38 6.98
C LYS A 69 -1.74 -20.73 5.65
N ALA A 70 -2.78 -20.28 4.95
CA ALA A 70 -2.61 -19.47 3.76
C ALA A 70 -1.96 -18.12 4.12
N ALA A 71 -0.95 -17.71 3.37
CA ALA A 71 -0.26 -16.45 3.55
C ALA A 71 0.06 -15.78 2.22
N ALA A 72 0.21 -14.47 2.24
CA ALA A 72 0.65 -13.69 1.10
C ALA A 72 1.57 -12.55 1.54
N GLN A 73 2.57 -12.25 0.72
CA GLN A 73 3.47 -11.12 0.89
C GLN A 73 3.50 -10.29 -0.39
N ALA A 74 3.48 -8.97 -0.26
CA ALA A 74 3.53 -8.05 -1.39
C ALA A 74 4.20 -6.74 -1.01
N VAL A 75 4.80 -6.09 -2.02
CA VAL A 75 5.21 -4.70 -1.94
C VAL A 75 4.34 -3.90 -2.90
N LEU A 76 3.61 -2.93 -2.35
CA LEU A 76 2.76 -2.02 -3.11
C LEU A 76 3.52 -0.71 -3.27
N SER A 77 4.07 -0.48 -4.45
CA SER A 77 4.77 0.76 -4.80
C SER A 77 3.82 1.70 -5.56
N PHE A 78 3.63 2.92 -5.06
CA PHE A 78 2.80 3.91 -5.74
C PHE A 78 3.29 5.35 -5.53
N ASP A 79 3.01 6.21 -6.51
CA ASP A 79 3.22 7.66 -6.41
C ASP A 79 2.07 8.28 -5.59
N ARG A 80 2.39 8.78 -4.40
CA ARG A 80 1.40 9.37 -3.46
C ARG A 80 0.75 10.65 -3.99
N THR A 81 1.35 11.32 -4.97
CA THR A 81 0.81 12.56 -5.55
C THR A 81 -0.48 12.31 -6.34
N ARG A 82 -0.67 11.09 -6.86
CA ARG A 82 -1.91 10.65 -7.51
C ARG A 82 -3.13 10.73 -6.58
N TRP A 83 -2.91 10.70 -5.27
CA TRP A 83 -3.95 10.82 -4.23
C TRP A 83 -3.89 12.16 -3.48
N ASN A 84 -3.27 13.18 -4.08
CA ASN A 84 -3.17 14.52 -3.52
C ASN A 84 -2.49 14.58 -2.13
N VAL A 85 -1.54 13.67 -1.88
CA VAL A 85 -0.67 13.70 -0.69
C VAL A 85 0.60 14.45 -1.06
N LEU A 86 0.58 15.78 -0.89
CA LEU A 86 1.55 16.71 -1.51
C LEU A 86 2.69 17.20 -0.60
N TYR A 87 2.66 16.94 0.71
CA TYR A 87 3.69 17.45 1.62
C TYR A 87 5.11 17.03 1.22
N GLY A 88 6.09 17.92 1.27
CA GLY A 88 7.49 17.60 0.96
C GLY A 88 7.77 17.37 -0.53
N LEU A 89 6.83 17.70 -1.43
CA LEU A 89 7.03 17.64 -2.87
C LEU A 89 8.20 18.52 -3.31
N GLY A 90 9.26 17.89 -3.79
CA GLY A 90 10.50 18.58 -4.18
C GLY A 90 10.28 19.75 -5.14
N ARG A 91 9.36 19.61 -6.11
CA ARG A 91 9.11 20.61 -7.17
C ARG A 91 8.59 21.95 -6.65
N PHE A 92 7.94 21.98 -5.48
CA PHE A 92 7.42 23.22 -4.86
C PHE A 92 8.31 23.71 -3.70
N PHE A 93 9.03 22.81 -3.03
CA PHE A 93 9.79 23.12 -1.81
C PHE A 93 11.28 23.44 -2.03
N GLN A 94 11.83 23.29 -3.26
CA GLN A 94 13.21 23.72 -3.54
C GLN A 94 13.47 25.20 -3.21
N ARG A 95 12.43 26.05 -3.16
CA ARG A 95 12.58 27.49 -2.88
C ARG A 95 12.50 27.87 -1.40
N VAL A 96 12.18 26.94 -0.48
CA VAL A 96 11.88 27.25 0.93
C VAL A 96 12.80 26.50 1.92
N GLY A 97 13.74 25.68 1.44
CA GLY A 97 14.73 25.02 2.30
C GLY A 97 14.15 24.00 3.28
N MET A 98 12.95 23.48 3.02
CA MET A 98 12.33 22.41 3.81
C MET A 98 12.53 21.01 3.21
N HIS A 99 12.49 20.01 4.08
CA HIS A 99 12.81 18.61 3.86
C HIS A 99 12.14 17.99 2.62
N LEU A 100 12.96 17.44 1.71
CA LEU A 100 12.52 16.64 0.57
C LEU A 100 11.95 15.30 1.06
N VAL A 101 10.75 14.96 0.60
CA VAL A 101 10.10 13.66 0.87
C VAL A 101 9.83 12.98 -0.47
N ASN A 102 10.22 11.70 -0.60
CA ASN A 102 10.04 10.94 -1.83
C ASN A 102 8.55 10.88 -2.23
N ASP A 103 8.29 10.96 -3.54
CA ASP A 103 6.94 10.84 -4.10
C ASP A 103 6.50 9.37 -4.17
N LEU A 104 7.46 8.45 -4.32
CA LEU A 104 7.22 7.01 -4.29
C LEU A 104 7.11 6.51 -2.84
N VAL A 105 6.04 5.77 -2.58
CA VAL A 105 5.77 5.09 -1.31
C VAL A 105 5.73 3.59 -1.57
N ASP A 106 6.49 2.84 -0.79
CA ASP A 106 6.44 1.39 -0.75
C ASP A 106 5.70 0.94 0.51
N LEU A 107 4.64 0.17 0.34
CA LEU A 107 3.93 -0.49 1.42
C LEU A 107 4.20 -1.99 1.36
N GLU A 108 4.98 -2.48 2.32
CA GLU A 108 5.23 -3.90 2.50
C GLU A 108 4.09 -4.51 3.34
N ILE A 109 3.43 -5.52 2.79
CA ILE A 109 2.29 -6.19 3.41
C ILE A 109 2.60 -7.67 3.55
N THR A 110 2.36 -8.21 4.74
CA THR A 110 2.29 -9.65 4.99
C THR A 110 0.93 -9.97 5.61
N ILE A 111 0.18 -10.89 5.00
CA ILE A 111 -1.11 -11.37 5.50
C ILE A 111 -0.98 -12.86 5.81
N VAL A 112 -1.43 -13.27 6.99
CA VAL A 112 -1.60 -14.67 7.37
C VAL A 112 -3.06 -14.89 7.72
N ILE A 113 -3.72 -15.80 7.00
CA ILE A 113 -5.14 -16.09 7.23
C ILE A 113 -5.24 -17.12 8.34
N SER A 114 -5.76 -16.70 9.50
CA SER A 114 -6.23 -17.63 10.53
C SER A 114 -7.73 -17.83 10.37
N ALA A 115 -8.14 -18.94 9.75
CA ALA A 115 -9.54 -19.35 9.79
C ALA A 115 -9.89 -19.76 11.22
N ARG A 116 -10.87 -19.08 11.84
CA ARG A 116 -11.62 -19.63 12.97
C ARG A 116 -12.93 -20.11 12.40
N TRP A 117 -13.14 -21.42 12.43
CA TRP A 117 -14.44 -22.01 12.15
C TRP A 117 -15.19 -22.01 13.48
N ASP A 118 -16.14 -21.10 13.64
CA ASP A 118 -17.09 -21.18 14.75
C ASP A 118 -18.06 -22.34 14.43
N THR A 119 -17.89 -23.46 15.13
CA THR A 119 -18.93 -24.51 15.28
C THR A 119 -19.93 -24.12 16.35
#